data_AF-A0A7T4WEJ5-F1
#
_entry.id   AF-A0A7T4WEJ5-F1
#
_cell.length_a   1.000
_cell.length_b   1.000
_cell.length_c   1.000
_cell.angle_alpha   90.00
_cell.angle_beta   90.00
_cell.angle_gamma   90.00
#
_symmetry.space_group_name_H-M   'P 1'
#
loop_
_entity.id
_entity.type
_entity.pdbx_description
1 polymer ?
#
loop_
_entity_poly.entity_id
_entity_poly.type
_entity_poly.pdbx_seq_one_letter_code
_entity_poly.pdbx_strand_id
1 'polypeptide(L)'
;MINDTDMDNLRHMLGIGSHIKKRQWGYRNHFAPAGVDLQSMERLEFAGLVRKGRAYEETHYYHATEAGCVAAGLKPYQIRKAMEL
;
A
#
# COMPACT_ATOMS: atom_id res chain seq x y z
N MET A 1 13.06 9.37 -5.24
CA MET A 1 12.86 8.35 -6.28
C MET A 1 12.33 7.10 -5.60
N ILE A 2 11.35 6.42 -6.18
CA ILE A 2 10.82 5.15 -5.67
C ILE A 2 11.85 4.05 -5.90
N ASN A 3 12.06 3.18 -4.90
CA ASN A 3 12.95 2.02 -4.99
C ASN A 3 12.19 0.70 -4.74
N ASP A 4 12.90 -0.43 -4.80
CA ASP A 4 12.29 -1.75 -4.65
C ASP A 4 11.69 -1.97 -3.25
N THR A 5 12.33 -1.46 -2.19
CA THR A 5 11.81 -1.51 -0.82
C THR A 5 10.49 -0.76 -0.69
N ASP A 6 10.34 0.37 -1.38
CA ASP A 6 9.08 1.12 -1.43
C ASP A 6 7.97 0.29 -2.09
N MET A 7 8.30 -0.37 -3.20
CA MET A 7 7.34 -1.24 -3.88
C MET A 7 7.00 -2.48 -3.06
N ASP A 8 7.94 -3.01 -2.27
CA ASP A 8 7.68 -4.12 -1.35
C ASP A 8 6.79 -3.71 -0.18
N ASN A 9 6.95 -2.50 0.36
CA ASN A 9 6.04 -1.94 1.37
C ASN A 9 4.63 -1.71 0.81
N LEU A 10 4.52 -1.22 -0.43
CA LEU A 10 3.23 -1.09 -1.12
C LEU A 10 2.55 -2.45 -1.32
N ARG A 11 3.30 -3.46 -1.79
CA ARG A 11 2.81 -4.84 -1.95
C ARG A 11 2.43 -5.45 -0.60
N HIS A 12 3.24 -5.20 0.43
CA HIS A 12 2.93 -5.60 1.79
C HIS A 12 1.59 -4.97 2.19
N MET A 13 1.43 -3.66 2.20
CA MET A 13 0.16 -3.01 2.54
C MET A 13 -1.07 -3.59 1.82
N LEU A 14 -0.91 -4.03 0.57
CA LEU A 14 -1.98 -4.62 -0.26
C LEU A 14 -2.19 -6.14 -0.09
N GLY A 15 -1.37 -6.81 0.72
CA GLY A 15 -1.49 -8.25 0.95
C GLY A 15 -1.08 -9.07 -0.26
N ILE A 16 -0.09 -8.58 -0.99
CA ILE A 16 0.53 -9.27 -2.11
C ILE A 16 1.73 -10.05 -1.58
N GLY A 17 1.72 -11.36 -1.81
CA GLY A 17 2.78 -12.25 -1.36
C GLY A 17 2.54 -13.68 -1.81
N SER A 18 3.61 -14.49 -1.85
CA SER A 18 3.58 -15.89 -2.29
C SER A 18 2.70 -16.79 -1.41
N HIS A 19 2.55 -16.45 -0.13
CA HIS A 19 1.74 -17.20 0.85
C HIS A 19 0.25 -16.82 0.82
N ILE A 20 -0.15 -15.79 0.06
CA ILE A 20 -1.54 -15.33 -0.06
C ILE A 20 -2.07 -15.73 -1.44
N LYS A 21 -3.23 -16.40 -1.48
CA LYS A 21 -3.84 -16.80 -2.76
C LYS A 21 -4.04 -15.55 -3.63
N LYS A 22 -3.59 -15.57 -4.89
CA LYS A 22 -3.67 -14.41 -5.80
C LYS A 22 -5.06 -13.77 -5.83
N ARG A 23 -6.14 -14.56 -5.84
CA ARG A 23 -7.53 -14.06 -5.80
C ARG A 23 -7.89 -13.22 -4.57
N GLN A 24 -7.09 -13.30 -3.50
CA GLN A 24 -7.28 -12.57 -2.26
C GLN A 24 -6.49 -11.27 -2.19
N TRP A 25 -5.47 -11.05 -3.04
CA TRP A 25 -4.69 -9.80 -3.03
C TRP A 25 -5.59 -8.56 -3.10
N GLY A 26 -5.18 -7.49 -2.43
CA GLY A 26 -6.03 -6.32 -2.18
C GLY A 26 -7.06 -6.51 -1.06
N TYR A 27 -6.99 -7.60 -0.28
CA TYR A 27 -7.87 -7.77 0.89
C TYR A 27 -7.52 -6.86 2.07
N ARG A 28 -6.35 -6.21 2.02
CA ARG A 28 -5.95 -5.16 2.94
C ARG A 28 -5.56 -3.93 2.12
N ASN A 29 -5.88 -2.75 2.67
CA ASN A 29 -5.49 -1.47 2.12
C ASN A 29 -5.32 -0.44 3.25
N HIS A 30 -4.54 -0.79 4.26
CA HIS A 30 -4.16 0.11 5.34
C HIS A 30 -2.81 -0.36 5.93
N PHE A 31 -1.91 0.56 6.21
CA PHE A 31 -0.62 0.25 6.83
C PHE A 31 -0.18 1.40 7.74
N ALA A 32 0.22 1.08 8.97
CA ALA A 32 0.81 2.04 9.90
C ALA A 32 2.33 1.76 9.96
N PRO A 33 3.17 2.57 9.29
CA PRO A 33 4.61 2.34 9.25
C PRO A 33 5.29 2.77 10.55
N ALA A 34 6.40 2.12 10.87
CA ALA A 34 7.31 2.52 11.94
C ALA A 34 8.77 2.45 11.46
N GLY A 35 9.66 3.24 12.08
CA GLY A 35 11.08 3.24 11.76
C GLY A 35 11.36 3.53 10.28
N VAL A 36 12.12 2.65 9.63
CA VAL A 36 12.56 2.81 8.23
C VAL A 36 11.41 2.82 7.22
N ASP A 37 10.28 2.21 7.56
CA ASP A 37 9.10 2.16 6.69
C ASP A 37 8.43 3.54 6.56
N LEU A 38 8.62 4.44 7.53
CA LEU A 38 8.00 5.77 7.47
C LEU A 38 8.49 6.55 6.26
N GLN A 39 9.81 6.60 6.05
CA GLN A 39 10.42 7.29 4.90
C GLN A 39 10.00 6.66 3.57
N SER A 40 9.76 5.34 3.58
CA SER A 40 9.25 4.62 2.42
C SER A 40 7.83 5.07 2.06
N MET A 41 6.94 5.13 3.06
CA MET A 41 5.56 5.59 2.86
C MET A 41 5.48 7.07 2.48
N GLU A 42 6.36 7.92 2.99
CA GLU A 42 6.46 9.34 2.57
C GLU A 42 6.86 9.49 1.10
N ARG A 43 7.81 8.68 0.61
CA ARG A 43 8.17 8.68 -0.82
C ARG A 43 7.02 8.20 -1.69
N LEU A 44 6.32 7.15 -1.27
CA LEU A 44 5.14 6.64 -1.97
C LEU A 44 4.00 7.67 -1.99
N GLU A 45 3.80 8.42 -0.90
CA GLU A 45 2.81 9.48 -0.80
C GLU A 45 3.15 10.62 -1.75
N PHE A 46 4.41 11.08 -1.72
CA PHE A 46 4.90 12.11 -2.63
C PHE A 46 4.74 11.70 -4.11
N ALA A 47 4.86 10.41 -4.42
CA ALA A 47 4.62 9.85 -5.76
C ALA A 47 3.13 9.63 -6.10
N GLY A 48 2.20 9.89 -5.17
CA GLY A 48 0.76 9.70 -5.36
C GLY A 48 0.30 8.24 -5.36
N LEU A 49 1.15 7.30 -4.93
CA LEU A 49 0.82 5.87 -4.87
C LEU A 49 0.08 5.49 -3.59
N VAL A 50 0.23 6.30 -2.54
CA VAL A 50 -0.52 6.16 -1.29
C VAL A 50 -1.01 7.53 -0.82
N ARG A 51 -1.96 7.53 0.13
CA ARG A 51 -2.44 8.72 0.83
C ARG A 51 -2.38 8.51 2.34
N LYS A 52 -2.04 9.56 3.09
CA LYS A 52 -2.22 9.58 4.55
C LYS A 52 -3.70 9.53 4.88
N GLY A 53 -4.04 8.64 5.80
CA GLY A 53 -5.34 8.50 6.44
C GLY A 53 -5.32 9.08 7.85
N ARG A 54 -6.09 8.47 8.75
CA ARG A 54 -6.17 8.92 10.15
C ARG A 54 -4.82 8.80 10.86
N ALA A 55 -4.57 9.72 11.79
CA ALA A 55 -3.44 9.63 12.71
C ALA A 55 -3.48 8.32 13.52
N TYR A 56 -2.31 7.77 13.83
CA TYR A 56 -2.13 6.57 14.63
C TYR A 56 -0.81 6.65 15.38
N GLU A 57 -0.89 6.78 16.71
CA GLU A 57 0.29 7.01 17.56
C GLU A 57 1.15 8.19 17.04
N GLU A 58 2.43 7.96 16.79
CA GLU A 58 3.38 8.96 16.27
C GLU A 58 3.39 9.03 14.72
N THR A 59 2.44 8.38 14.05
CA THR A 59 2.37 8.26 12.58
C THR A 59 0.93 8.39 12.06
N HIS A 60 0.69 7.95 10.84
CA HIS A 60 -0.63 7.86 10.20
C HIS A 60 -0.82 6.48 9.60
N TYR A 61 -2.06 6.05 9.47
CA TYR A 61 -2.36 5.00 8.49
C TYR A 61 -2.13 5.53 7.09
N TYR A 62 -1.59 4.70 6.22
CA TYR A 62 -1.52 4.95 4.79
C TYR A 62 -2.44 3.99 4.05
N HIS A 63 -3.04 4.48 2.97
CA HIS A 63 -3.90 3.72 2.08
C HIS A 63 -3.37 3.86 0.65
N ALA A 64 -3.31 2.77 -0.11
CA ALA A 64 -2.99 2.83 -1.53
C ALA A 64 -4.05 3.64 -2.28
N THR A 65 -3.60 4.43 -3.24
CA THR A 65 -4.47 5.01 -4.27
C THR A 65 -4.76 3.95 -5.33
N GLU A 66 -5.67 4.24 -6.25
CA GLU A 66 -5.87 3.40 -7.44
C GLU A 66 -4.56 3.25 -8.24
N ALA A 67 -3.79 4.34 -8.41
CA ALA A 67 -2.48 4.31 -9.04
C ALA A 67 -1.49 3.40 -8.29
N GLY A 68 -1.48 3.44 -6.96
CA GLY A 68 -0.70 2.52 -6.14
C GLY A 68 -1.09 1.06 -6.34
N CYS A 69 -2.39 0.77 -6.42
CA CYS A 69 -2.87 -0.58 -6.67
C CYS A 69 -2.45 -1.10 -8.05
N VAL A 70 -2.51 -0.25 -9.09
CA VAL A 70 -2.02 -0.57 -10.44
C VAL A 70 -0.51 -0.81 -10.42
N ALA A 71 0.26 0.09 -9.80
CA ALA A 71 1.72 -0.03 -9.69
C ALA A 71 2.16 -1.30 -8.95
N ALA A 72 1.37 -1.73 -7.96
CA ALA A 72 1.61 -2.97 -7.23
C ALA A 72 1.24 -4.24 -8.01
N GLY A 73 0.59 -4.11 -9.18
CA GLY A 73 0.20 -5.22 -10.04
C GLY A 73 -1.15 -5.84 -9.73
N LEU A 74 -2.05 -5.13 -9.03
CA LEU A 74 -3.43 -5.58 -8.84
C LEU A 74 -4.22 -5.52 -10.15
N LYS A 75 -5.09 -6.52 -10.34
CA LYS A 75 -6.08 -6.57 -11.41
C LYS A 75 -7.31 -5.73 -11.07
N PRO A 76 -8.13 -5.31 -12.06
CA PRO A 76 -9.28 -4.43 -11.81
C PRO A 76 -10.23 -4.88 -10.68
N TYR A 77 -10.54 -6.17 -10.59
CA TYR A 77 -11.40 -6.68 -9.51
C TYR A 77 -10.75 -6.63 -8.12
N GLN A 78 -9.41 -6.72 -8.04
CA GLN A 78 -8.65 -6.62 -6.79
C GLN A 78 -8.51 -5.15 -6.39
N ILE A 79 -8.33 -4.25 -7.37
CA ILE A 79 -8.33 -2.80 -7.15
C ILE A 79 -9.66 -2.37 -6.54
N ARG A 80 -10.78 -2.73 -7.16
CA ARG A 80 -12.11 -2.41 -6.62
C ARG A 80 -12.25 -2.88 -5.17
N LYS A 81 -11.86 -4.12 -4.89
CA LYS A 81 -11.88 -4.69 -3.54
C LYS A 81 -11.00 -3.89 -2.56
N ALA A 82 -9.79 -3.48 -2.97
CA ALA A 82 -8.88 -2.71 -2.13
C ALA A 82 -9.39 -1.28 -1.85
N MET A 83 -10.14 -0.68 -2.78
CA MET A 83 -10.68 0.67 -2.66
C MET A 83 -11.99 0.74 -1.87
N GLU A 84 -12.66 -0.40 -1.65
CA GLU A 84 -13.87 -0.52 -0.82
C GLU A 84 -13.56 -0.67 0.69
N LEU A 85 -12.28 -0.81 1.06
CA LEU A 85 -11.78 -0.95 2.44
C LEU A 85 -11.43 0.40 3.07
#